data_AF-A0ABD5GEG5-F1
#
_entry.id   AF-A0ABD5GEG5-F1
#
_cell.length_a   1.000
_cell.length_b   1.000
_cell.length_c   1.000
_cell.angle_alpha   90.00
_cell.angle_beta   90.00
_cell.angle_gamma   90.00
#
_symmetry.space_group_name_H-M   'P 1'
#
loop_
_entity.id
_entity.type
_entity.pdbx_description
1 polymer ?
#
loop_
_entity_poly.entity_id
_entity_poly.type
_entity_poly.pdbx_seq_one_letter_code
_entity_poly.pdbx_strand_id
1 'polypeptide(L)'
;MSIPPDTLTASFTAPSRTLQHLQRRIENMRERIVAILEHKKLTAKKLEELSGVDREKWYALRKGGRRVNEDDIKVIVELAPEYALWLVSGKIAPECGQTSPEYDRANAMDTE
;
A
#
# COMPACT_ATOMS: atom_id res chain seq x y z
N MET A 1 -36.37 -29.15 6.73
CA MET A 1 -34.93 -29.28 7.01
C MET A 1 -34.29 -27.94 6.67
N SER A 2 -34.22 -27.03 7.63
CA SER A 2 -33.73 -25.66 7.40
C SER A 2 -32.22 -25.62 7.50
N ILE A 3 -31.60 -25.07 6.47
CA ILE A 3 -30.17 -24.77 6.41
C ILE A 3 -29.93 -23.60 7.38
N PRO A 4 -28.99 -23.68 8.34
CA PRO A 4 -28.68 -22.54 9.19
C PRO A 4 -27.88 -21.48 8.38
N PRO A 5 -28.28 -20.19 8.43
CA PRO A 5 -27.54 -19.12 7.79
C PRO A 5 -26.43 -18.62 8.72
N ASP A 6 -25.34 -19.38 8.86
CA ASP A 6 -24.17 -18.91 9.62
C ASP A 6 -22.86 -19.43 9.02
N THR A 7 -22.63 -19.10 7.76
CA THR A 7 -21.28 -19.09 7.18
C THR A 7 -21.05 -17.71 6.61
N LEU A 8 -20.67 -16.76 7.47
CA LEU A 8 -19.91 -15.55 7.15
C LEU A 8 -19.70 -14.76 8.46
N THR A 9 -18.87 -15.29 9.35
CA THR A 9 -18.21 -14.45 10.36
C THR A 9 -16.72 -14.66 10.19
N ALA A 10 -16.18 -14.08 9.12
CA ALA A 10 -14.77 -13.75 9.09
C ALA A 10 -14.55 -12.74 10.24
N SER A 11 -13.91 -13.21 11.30
CA SER A 11 -13.56 -12.43 12.50
C SER A 11 -12.77 -11.18 12.10
N PHE A 12 -13.47 -10.08 11.92
CA PHE A 12 -12.86 -8.76 11.76
C PHE A 12 -12.50 -8.22 13.14
N THR A 13 -11.49 -8.81 13.78
CA THR A 13 -10.96 -8.29 15.05
C THR A 13 -10.32 -6.94 14.79
N ALA A 14 -11.02 -5.86 15.17
CA ALA A 14 -10.45 -4.53 15.13
C ALA A 14 -9.24 -4.44 16.09
N PRO A 15 -8.08 -3.91 15.66
CA PRO A 15 -6.88 -3.87 16.49
C PRO A 15 -7.05 -2.96 17.71
N SER A 16 -6.47 -3.37 18.84
CA SER A 16 -6.54 -2.70 20.15
C SER A 16 -6.01 -1.25 20.13
N ARG A 17 -6.46 -0.41 21.06
CA ARG A 17 -6.19 1.05 21.11
C ARG A 17 -4.69 1.44 21.17
N THR A 18 -3.83 0.55 21.64
CA THR A 18 -2.35 0.65 21.59
C THR A 18 -1.81 0.36 20.20
N LEU A 19 -2.41 -0.59 19.48
CA LEU A 19 -2.13 -0.83 18.08
C LEU A 19 -2.68 0.27 17.18
N GLN A 20 -3.72 1.03 17.59
CA GLN A 20 -4.14 2.23 16.84
C GLN A 20 -3.06 3.31 16.77
N HIS A 21 -2.18 3.41 17.78
CA HIS A 21 -1.01 4.32 17.74
C HIS A 21 0.17 3.75 16.94
N LEU A 22 0.31 2.42 16.86
CA LEU A 22 1.25 1.76 15.95
C LEU A 22 0.77 1.85 14.49
N GLN A 23 -0.54 1.75 14.27
CA GLN A 23 -1.25 1.98 13.00
C GLN A 23 -1.21 3.45 12.55
N ARG A 24 -0.80 4.37 13.43
CA ARG A 24 -0.73 5.82 13.21
C ARG A 24 0.60 6.30 12.62
N ARG A 25 1.57 5.42 12.37
CA ARG A 25 2.91 5.81 11.87
C ARG A 25 3.02 5.86 10.34
N ILE A 26 1.95 5.56 9.60
CA ILE A 26 1.88 5.78 8.14
C ILE A 26 0.56 6.48 7.82
N GLU A 27 0.44 7.74 8.23
CA GLU A 27 -0.78 8.53 8.03
C GLU A 27 -0.57 9.61 6.97
N ASN A 28 -0.28 9.18 5.74
CA ASN A 28 -0.69 9.88 4.53
C ASN A 28 -0.58 8.95 3.31
N MET A 29 -1.54 9.03 2.38
CA MET A 29 -1.49 8.28 1.12
C MET A 29 -0.20 8.53 0.33
N ARG A 30 0.35 9.75 0.43
CA ARG A 30 1.67 10.09 -0.11
C ARG A 30 2.76 9.18 0.42
N GLU A 31 2.80 8.97 1.73
CA GLU A 31 3.85 8.19 2.38
C GLU A 31 3.77 6.72 1.99
N ARG A 32 2.56 6.19 1.80
CA ARG A 32 2.35 4.84 1.26
C ARG A 32 2.87 4.72 -0.18
N ILE A 33 2.58 5.69 -1.04
CA ILE A 33 3.14 5.75 -2.39
C ILE A 33 4.67 5.76 -2.33
N VAL A 34 5.26 6.64 -1.52
CA VAL A 34 6.72 6.74 -1.39
C VAL A 34 7.33 5.42 -0.91
N ALA A 35 6.75 4.78 0.10
CA ALA A 35 7.22 3.49 0.62
C ALA A 35 7.19 2.38 -0.45
N ILE A 36 6.15 2.33 -1.29
CA ILE A 36 6.07 1.39 -2.42
C ILE A 36 7.19 1.68 -3.43
N LEU A 37 7.33 2.95 -3.82
CA LEU A 37 8.33 3.36 -4.81
C LEU A 37 9.76 3.05 -4.35
N GLU A 38 10.07 3.28 -3.08
CA GLU A 38 11.37 2.96 -2.48
C GLU A 38 11.62 1.45 -2.44
N HIS A 39 10.63 0.67 -2.01
CA HIS A 39 10.75 -0.78 -1.95
C HIS A 39 10.94 -1.40 -3.34
N LYS A 40 10.21 -0.91 -4.34
CA LYS A 40 10.34 -1.30 -5.75
C LYS A 40 11.56 -0.70 -6.45
N LYS A 41 12.33 0.15 -5.76
CA LYS A 41 13.50 0.88 -6.30
C LYS A 41 13.20 1.68 -7.57
N LEU A 42 11.99 2.23 -7.66
CA LEU A 42 11.54 3.01 -8.81
C LEU A 42 12.04 4.46 -8.71
N THR A 43 12.71 4.92 -9.77
CA THR A 43 13.18 6.31 -9.87
C THR A 43 12.13 7.20 -10.55
N ALA A 44 12.18 8.52 -10.33
CA ALA A 44 11.26 9.46 -10.99
C ALA A 44 11.35 9.39 -12.52
N LYS A 45 12.56 9.17 -13.06
CA LYS A 45 12.77 8.92 -14.49
C LYS A 45 12.04 7.65 -14.96
N LYS A 46 12.14 6.55 -14.19
CA LYS A 46 11.48 5.32 -14.56
C LYS A 46 9.96 5.42 -14.49
N LEU A 47 9.44 6.16 -13.52
CA LEU A 47 8.01 6.44 -13.41
C LEU A 47 7.51 7.27 -14.59
N GLU A 48 8.26 8.29 -15.01
CA GLU A 48 7.94 9.08 -16.20
C GLU A 48 7.86 8.22 -17.48
N GLU A 49 8.81 7.31 -17.68
CA GLU A 49 8.80 6.36 -18.81
C GLU A 49 7.58 5.42 -18.78
N LEU A 50 7.14 5.00 -17.59
CA LEU A 50 6.08 3.99 -17.43
C LEU A 50 4.68 4.61 -17.39
N SER A 51 4.54 5.81 -16.81
CA SER A 51 3.25 6.44 -16.58
C SER A 51 2.98 7.66 -17.45
N GLY A 52 3.98 8.18 -18.16
CA GLY A 52 3.87 9.45 -18.90
C GLY A 52 3.73 10.68 -18.01
N VAL A 53 3.82 10.53 -16.69
CA VAL A 53 3.75 11.64 -15.72
C VAL A 53 5.15 12.20 -15.51
N ASP A 54 5.29 13.50 -15.74
CA ASP A 54 6.55 14.22 -15.61
C ASP A 54 7.30 13.93 -14.30
N ARG A 55 8.60 13.70 -14.39
CA ARG A 55 9.48 13.39 -13.24
C ARG A 55 9.44 14.46 -12.13
N GLU A 56 9.27 15.73 -12.46
CA GLU A 56 9.18 16.83 -11.50
C GLU A 56 7.93 16.70 -10.65
N LYS A 57 6.83 16.22 -11.24
CA LYS A 57 5.65 15.84 -10.47
C LYS A 57 6.08 14.75 -9.48
N TRP A 58 6.67 13.64 -9.90
CA TRP A 58 7.06 12.60 -8.94
C TRP A 58 7.97 13.11 -7.80
N TYR A 59 8.90 14.04 -8.09
CA TYR A 59 9.68 14.70 -7.05
C TYR A 59 8.85 15.59 -6.12
N ALA A 60 7.92 16.39 -6.66
CA ALA A 60 7.03 17.23 -5.88
C ALA A 60 6.14 16.39 -4.95
N LEU A 61 5.63 15.24 -5.41
CA LEU A 61 4.86 14.33 -4.55
C LEU A 61 5.74 13.75 -3.44
N ARG A 62 6.95 13.28 -3.75
CA ARG A 62 7.88 12.74 -2.74
C ARG A 62 8.22 13.76 -1.66
N LYS A 63 8.44 15.02 -2.04
CA LYS A 63 8.76 16.12 -1.12
C LYS A 63 7.55 16.69 -0.40
N GLY A 64 6.34 16.22 -0.69
CA GLY A 64 5.10 16.76 -0.14
C GLY A 64 4.68 18.13 -0.71
N GLY A 65 5.30 18.57 -1.81
CA GLY A 65 4.96 19.79 -2.53
C GLY A 65 3.66 19.71 -3.34
N ARG A 66 3.09 18.51 -3.53
CA ARG A 66 1.71 18.32 -3.99
C ARG A 66 0.96 17.26 -3.19
N ARG A 67 -0.37 17.33 -3.25
CA ARG A 67 -1.27 16.28 -2.76
C ARG A 67 -1.37 15.13 -3.78
N VAL A 68 -1.58 13.92 -3.28
CA VAL A 68 -1.89 12.74 -4.10
C VAL A 68 -3.24 12.92 -4.77
N ASN A 69 -3.33 12.65 -6.08
CA ASN A 69 -4.59 12.59 -6.83
C ASN A 69 -4.94 11.16 -7.27
N GLU A 70 -6.02 11.01 -8.03
CA GLU A 70 -6.44 9.70 -8.56
C GLU A 70 -5.46 9.10 -9.57
N ASP A 71 -4.86 9.89 -10.47
CA ASP A 71 -3.85 9.40 -11.44
C ASP A 71 -2.64 8.80 -10.73
N ASP A 72 -2.17 9.46 -9.67
CA ASP A 72 -1.06 8.98 -8.86
C ASP A 72 -1.37 7.60 -8.27
N ILE A 73 -2.60 7.40 -7.79
CA ILE A 73 -3.04 6.11 -7.25
C ILE A 73 -3.11 5.07 -8.35
N LYS A 74 -3.72 5.39 -9.50
CA LYS A 74 -3.85 4.46 -10.64
C LYS A 74 -2.50 3.96 -11.11
N VAL A 75 -1.55 4.86 -11.32
CA VAL A 75 -0.20 4.50 -11.74
C VAL A 75 0.46 3.55 -10.75
N ILE A 76 0.31 3.79 -9.45
CA ILE A 76 0.93 2.93 -8.43
C ILE A 76 0.22 1.57 -8.36
N VAL A 77 -1.10 1.51 -8.50
CA VAL A 77 -1.86 0.25 -8.55
C VAL A 77 -1.49 -0.57 -9.79
N GLU A 78 -1.23 0.07 -10.92
CA GLU A 78 -0.79 -0.62 -12.14
C GLU A 78 0.66 -1.15 -12.01
N LEU A 79 1.55 -0.40 -11.35
CA LEU A 79 2.95 -0.79 -11.19
C LEU A 79 3.20 -1.78 -10.05
N ALA A 80 2.37 -1.75 -9.02
CA ALA A 80 2.48 -2.60 -7.84
C ALA A 80 1.08 -3.03 -7.32
N PRO A 81 0.34 -3.83 -8.10
CA PRO A 81 -1.02 -4.26 -7.75
C PRO A 81 -1.10 -5.06 -6.44
N GLU A 82 -0.02 -5.73 -6.03
CA GLU A 82 0.09 -6.43 -4.75
C GLU A 82 -0.01 -5.52 -3.53
N TYR A 83 0.19 -4.21 -3.71
CA TYR A 83 0.08 -3.22 -2.63
C TYR A 83 -1.20 -2.39 -2.71
N ALA A 84 -2.13 -2.69 -3.62
CA ALA A 84 -3.32 -1.87 -3.86
C ALA A 84 -4.22 -1.75 -2.61
N LEU A 85 -4.49 -2.88 -1.95
CA LEU A 85 -5.28 -2.90 -0.71
C LEU A 85 -4.61 -2.07 0.38
N TRP A 86 -3.30 -2.23 0.54
CA TRP A 86 -2.53 -1.52 1.55
C TRP A 86 -2.42 -0.02 1.27
N LEU A 87 -2.22 0.36 0.01
CA LEU A 87 -2.17 1.75 -0.43
C LEU A 87 -3.45 2.50 -0.03
N VAL A 88 -4.61 1.93 -0.34
CA VAL A 88 -5.90 2.60 -0.12
C VAL A 88 -6.38 2.45 1.33
N SER A 89 -6.34 1.25 1.89
CA SER A 89 -6.98 0.94 3.17
C SER A 89 -6.02 0.87 4.36
N GLY A 90 -4.71 0.74 4.12
CA GLY A 90 -3.71 0.48 5.15
C GLY A 90 -3.76 -0.94 5.72
N LYS A 91 -4.62 -1.81 5.17
CA LYS A 91 -4.74 -3.23 5.55
C LYS A 91 -3.92 -4.09 4.59
N ILE A 92 -3.53 -5.27 5.07
CA ILE A 92 -2.94 -6.34 4.25
C ILE A 92 -3.86 -7.56 4.28
N ALA A 93 -3.81 -8.37 3.22
CA ALA A 93 -4.39 -9.70 3.09
C ALA A 93 -3.37 -10.61 2.36
N PRO A 94 -2.32 -11.08 3.06
CA PRO A 94 -1.27 -11.92 2.47
C PRO A 94 -1.79 -13.19 1.77
N GLU A 95 -2.91 -13.74 2.25
CA GLU A 95 -3.59 -14.90 1.69
C GLU A 95 -4.06 -14.69 0.24
N CYS A 96 -4.28 -13.44 -0.16
CA CYS A 96 -4.68 -13.04 -1.52
C CYS A 96 -3.54 -12.33 -2.27
N GLY A 97 -2.31 -12.38 -1.74
CA GLY A 97 -1.16 -11.68 -2.30
C GLY A 97 -1.22 -10.15 -2.17
N GLN A 98 -2.07 -9.63 -1.27
CA GLN A 98 -2.18 -8.20 -1.01
C GLN A 98 -1.37 -7.85 0.24
N THR A 99 -0.14 -7.40 0.08
CA THR A 99 0.80 -7.21 1.19
C THR A 99 1.17 -5.74 1.35
N SER A 100 2.22 -5.48 2.13
CA SER A 100 2.81 -4.15 2.27
C SER A 100 4.33 -4.25 2.10
N PRO A 101 4.99 -3.16 1.70
CA PRO A 101 6.45 -3.13 1.65
C PRO A 101 7.13 -3.51 2.98
N GLU A 102 6.50 -3.26 4.12
CA GLU A 102 7.01 -3.63 5.43
C GLU A 102 6.87 -5.14 5.69
N TYR A 103 5.71 -5.70 5.37
CA TYR A 103 5.46 -7.14 5.46
C TYR A 103 6.44 -7.93 4.59
N ASP A 104 6.62 -7.51 3.33
CA ASP A 104 7.52 -8.19 2.40
C ASP A 104 8.99 -8.12 2.85
N ARG A 105 9.42 -7.00 3.43
CA ARG A 105 10.77 -6.86 4.01
C ARG A 105 10.99 -7.81 5.19
N ALA A 106 9.99 -7.96 6.06
CA ALA A 106 10.08 -8.84 7.22
C ALA A 106 10.12 -10.31 6.78
N ASN A 107 9.24 -10.72 5.87
CA ASN A 107 9.18 -12.10 5.39
C ASN A 107 10.37 -12.50 4.50
N ALA A 108 11.05 -11.55 3.86
CA ALA A 108 12.27 -11.85 3.11
C ALA A 108 13.46 -12.27 4.00
N MET A 109 13.44 -11.95 5.30
CA MET A 109 14.51 -12.27 6.25
C MET A 109 14.38 -13.66 6.89
N ASP A 110 13.25 -14.35 6.74
CA ASP A 110 12.98 -15.66 7.36
C ASP A 110 13.39 -16.87 6.48
N THR A 111 14.05 -16.65 5.34
CA THR A 111 14.43 -17.74 4.40
C THR A 111 15.93 -18.10 4.46
N GLU A 112 16.67 -17.71 5.50
CA GLU A 112 18.07 -18.14 5.72
C GLU A 112 18.21 -19.29 6.73
#